data_AF-A0AAJ0V3W4-F1
#
_entry.id   AF-A0AAJ0V3W4-F1
#
_cell.length_a   1.000
_cell.length_b   1.000
_cell.length_c   1.000
_cell.angle_alpha   90.00
_cell.angle_beta   90.00
_cell.angle_gamma   90.00
#
_symmetry.space_group_name_H-M   'P 1'
#
loop_
_entity.id
_entity.type
_entity.pdbx_description
1 polymer ?
#
loop_
_entity_poly.entity_id
_entity_poly.type
_entity_poly.pdbx_seq_one_letter_code
_entity_poly.pdbx_strand_id
1 'polypeptide(L)'
;MGAAVFMALVALSVVGTLTYTKRWKWLWSEWLTSVDHKKIGVMYIIVAVLMLLRGFADAVMMRLQLALAYNGPGYLPPHHYDQIFTAHGVIMIFFMAMA
;
A
#
# COMPACT_ATOMS: atom_id res chain seq x y z
N MET A 1 6.72 10.90 -11.82
CA MET A 1 6.05 10.39 -13.04
C MET A 1 5.94 8.86 -13.06
N GLY A 2 7.01 8.10 -12.74
CA GLY A 2 6.96 6.62 -12.76
C GLY A 2 5.90 5.97 -11.85
N ALA A 3 5.72 6.46 -10.62
CA ALA A 3 4.72 5.92 -9.69
C ALA A 3 3.28 6.05 -10.22
N ALA A 4 2.95 7.17 -10.88
CA ALA A 4 1.61 7.39 -11.44
C ALA A 4 1.33 6.43 -12.61
N VAL A 5 2.31 6.19 -13.48
CA VAL A 5 2.21 5.23 -14.58
C VAL A 5 2.05 3.81 -14.04
N PHE A 6 2.84 3.43 -13.05
CA PHE A 6 2.72 2.12 -12.41
C PHE A 6 1.32 1.91 -11.79
N MET A 7 0.82 2.90 -11.05
CA MET A 7 -0.53 2.85 -10.47
C MET A 7 -1.61 2.73 -11.56
N ALA A 8 -1.49 3.47 -12.66
CA ALA A 8 -2.43 3.37 -13.77
C ALA A 8 -2.41 1.98 -14.42
N LEU A 9 -1.22 1.39 -14.62
CA LEU A 9 -1.09 0.03 -15.16
C LEU A 9 -1.68 -1.02 -14.23
N VAL A 10 -1.47 -0.90 -12.92
CA VAL A 10 -2.07 -1.80 -11.92
C VAL A 10 -3.59 -1.65 -11.91
N ALA A 11 -4.12 -0.43 -11.97
CA ALA A 11 -5.55 -0.20 -12.03
C ALA A 11 -6.17 -0.81 -13.30
N LEU A 12 -5.54 -0.60 -14.45
CA LEU A 12 -5.99 -1.15 -15.73
C LEU A 12 -5.92 -2.68 -15.76
N SER A 13 -4.89 -3.28 -15.17
CA SER A 13 -4.76 -4.74 -15.13
C SER A 13 -5.81 -5.38 -14.22
N VAL A 14 -6.13 -4.77 -13.07
CA VAL A 14 -7.20 -5.22 -12.17
C VAL A 14 -8.56 -5.09 -12.84
N VAL A 15 -8.87 -3.93 -13.44
CA VAL A 15 -10.14 -3.71 -14.14
C VAL A 15 -10.27 -4.63 -15.36
N GLY A 16 -9.19 -4.82 -16.12
CA GLY A 16 -9.15 -5.70 -17.28
C GLY A 16 -9.39 -7.17 -16.90
N THR A 17 -8.74 -7.67 -15.84
CA THR A 17 -8.94 -9.04 -15.37
C THR A 17 -10.35 -9.26 -14.80
N LEU A 18 -10.92 -8.31 -14.07
CA LEU A 18 -12.30 -8.39 -13.60
C LEU A 18 -13.31 -8.40 -14.74
N THR A 19 -13.06 -7.61 -15.78
CA THR A 19 -13.92 -7.54 -16.98
C THR A 19 -13.82 -8.81 -17.81
N TYR A 20 -12.62 -9.33 -18.04
CA TYR A 20 -12.39 -10.57 -18.78
C TYR A 20 -13.02 -11.79 -18.07
N THR A 21 -12.86 -11.89 -16.75
CA THR A 21 -13.41 -13.00 -15.96
C THR A 21 -14.90 -12.85 -15.64
N LYS A 22 -15.54 -11.72 -16.01
CA LYS A 22 -16.94 -11.37 -15.72
C LYS A 22 -17.33 -11.47 -14.24
N ARG A 23 -16.38 -11.26 -13.32
CA ARG A 23 -16.58 -11.45 -11.87
C ARG A 23 -17.14 -10.24 -11.12
N TRP A 24 -17.58 -9.20 -11.84
CA TRP A 24 -18.15 -7.98 -11.26
C TRP A 24 -19.32 -8.24 -10.30
N LYS A 25 -20.27 -9.12 -10.68
CA LYS A 25 -21.42 -9.44 -9.82
C LYS A 25 -21.00 -10.15 -8.53
N TRP A 26 -20.05 -11.09 -8.63
CA TRP A 26 -19.51 -11.83 -7.49
C TRP A 26 -18.77 -10.90 -6.51
N LEU A 27 -17.90 -10.02 -7.03
CA LEU A 27 -17.18 -9.05 -6.20
C LEU A 27 -18.15 -8.14 -5.43
N TRP A 28 -19.19 -7.67 -6.10
CA TRP A 28 -20.20 -6.80 -5.50
C TRP A 28 -21.02 -7.52 -4.43
N SER A 29 -21.66 -8.65 -4.77
CA SER A 29 -22.60 -9.32 -3.87
C SER A 29 -21.93 -10.06 -2.73
N GLU A 30 -20.75 -10.66 -2.96
CA GLU A 30 -20.12 -11.55 -1.98
C GLU A 30 -19.13 -10.86 -1.06
N TRP A 31 -18.51 -9.76 -1.49
CA TRP A 31 -17.40 -9.13 -0.75
C TRP A 31 -17.69 -7.67 -0.41
N LEU A 32 -17.87 -6.80 -1.42
CA LEU A 32 -17.95 -5.36 -1.20
C LEU A 32 -19.16 -4.95 -0.35
N THR A 33 -20.32 -5.56 -0.56
CA THR A 33 -21.53 -5.29 0.21
C THR A 33 -21.85 -6.39 1.23
N SER A 34 -20.85 -7.19 1.62
CA SER A 34 -21.04 -8.27 2.59
C SER A 34 -21.27 -7.72 4.00
N VAL A 35 -22.24 -8.29 4.70
CA VAL A 35 -22.50 -8.04 6.14
C VAL A 35 -21.91 -9.12 7.05
N ASP A 36 -21.33 -10.18 6.49
CA ASP A 36 -20.69 -11.24 7.26
C ASP A 36 -19.37 -10.74 7.88
N HIS A 37 -19.31 -10.70 9.21
CA HIS A 37 -18.15 -10.27 9.99
C HIS A 37 -16.89 -11.08 9.70
N LYS A 38 -17.01 -12.35 9.28
CA LYS A 38 -15.86 -13.17 8.89
C LYS A 38 -15.22 -12.65 7.61
N LYS A 39 -16.03 -12.35 6.60
CA LYS A 39 -15.56 -11.80 5.33
C LYS A 39 -14.99 -10.39 5.50
N ILE A 40 -15.64 -9.56 6.32
CA ILE A 40 -15.13 -8.23 6.67
C ILE A 40 -13.76 -8.36 7.34
N GLY A 41 -13.60 -9.23 8.34
CA GLY A 41 -12.31 -9.46 9.00
C GLY A 41 -11.20 -9.89 8.03
N VAL A 42 -11.51 -10.77 7.06
CA VAL A 42 -10.54 -11.16 6.02
C VAL A 42 -10.14 -9.97 5.15
N MET A 43 -11.07 -9.11 4.75
CA MET A 43 -10.75 -7.90 3.97
C MET A 43 -9.84 -6.94 4.73
N TYR A 44 -10.09 -6.74 6.03
CA TYR A 44 -9.25 -5.90 6.89
C TYR A 44 -7.82 -6.44 7.00
N ILE A 45 -7.65 -7.75 7.25
CA ILE A 45 -6.33 -8.38 7.31
C ILE A 45 -5.59 -8.26 5.97
N ILE A 46 -6.29 -8.43 4.84
CA ILE A 46 -5.69 -8.25 3.52
C ILE A 46 -5.15 -6.82 3.37
N VAL A 47 -5.93 -5.81 3.74
CA VAL A 47 -5.49 -4.41 3.71
C VAL A 47 -4.30 -4.19 4.64
N ALA A 48 -4.35 -4.71 5.87
CA ALA A 48 -3.27 -4.58 6.85
C ALA A 48 -1.94 -5.19 6.34
N VAL A 49 -1.99 -6.36 5.69
CA VAL A 49 -0.79 -7.00 5.10
C VAL A 49 -0.25 -6.20 3.91
N LEU A 50 -1.11 -5.68 3.04
CA LEU A 50 -0.68 -4.81 1.93
C LEU A 50 -0.02 -3.52 2.45
N MET A 51 -0.59 -2.95 3.52
CA MET A 51 -0.08 -1.74 4.16
C MET A 51 1.19 -2.01 4.96
N LEU A 52 1.34 -3.21 5.53
CA LEU A 52 2.60 -3.66 6.14
C LEU A 52 3.73 -3.68 5.12
N LEU A 53 3.51 -4.24 3.91
CA LEU A 53 4.54 -4.25 2.87
C LEU A 53 4.92 -2.84 2.43
N ARG A 54 3.94 -1.93 2.33
CA ARG A 54 4.22 -0.53 2.01
C ARG A 54 5.00 0.18 3.13
N GLY A 55 4.54 0.08 4.37
CA GLY A 55 5.20 0.66 5.53
C GLY A 55 6.61 0.09 5.74
N PHE A 56 6.80 -1.21 5.49
CA PHE A 56 8.10 -1.86 5.53
C PHE A 56 9.05 -1.33 4.45
N ALA A 57 8.56 -1.14 3.21
CA ALA A 57 9.36 -0.52 2.15
C ALA A 57 9.80 0.90 2.53
N ASP A 58 8.90 1.70 3.11
CA ASP A 58 9.21 3.05 3.61
C ASP A 58 10.26 3.00 4.75
N ALA A 59 10.17 2.03 5.66
CA ALA A 59 11.15 1.83 6.73
C ALA A 59 12.54 1.46 6.20
N VAL A 60 12.61 0.54 5.23
CA VAL A 60 13.86 0.14 4.58
C VAL A 60 14.49 1.34 3.88
N MET A 61 13.70 2.15 3.17
CA MET A 61 14.20 3.37 2.52
C MET A 61 14.79 4.36 3.54
N MET A 62 14.11 4.61 4.66
CA MET A 62 14.64 5.51 5.69
C MET A 62 15.95 4.99 6.29
N ARG A 63 16.03 3.68 6.58
CA ARG A 63 17.24 3.05 7.15
C ARG A 63 18.40 3.06 6.16
N LEU A 64 18.15 2.80 4.88
CA LEU A 64 19.16 2.89 3.83
C LEU A 64 19.66 4.32 3.64
N GLN A 65 18.77 5.32 3.70
CA GLN A 65 19.18 6.72 3.62
C GLN A 65 20.13 7.09 4.77
N LEU A 66 19.79 6.71 6.00
CA LEU A 66 20.63 6.96 7.16
C LEU A 66 22.00 6.26 7.06
N ALA A 67 22.04 5.04 6.51
CA ALA A 67 23.29 4.30 6.30
C ALA A 67 24.18 4.94 5.23
N LEU A 68 23.61 5.37 4.10
CA LEU A 68 24.34 5.97 2.98
C LEU A 68 24.74 7.43 3.25
N ALA A 69 23.94 8.15 4.03
CA ALA A 69 24.23 9.53 4.42
C ALA A 69 25.39 9.67 5.41
N TYR A 70 25.93 8.54 5.93
CA TYR A 70 27.06 8.56 6.86
C TYR A 70 28.34 9.15 6.24
N ASN A 71 28.58 8.95 4.93
CA ASN A 71 29.76 9.42 4.20
C ASN A 71 29.43 10.23 2.92
N GLY A 72 28.20 10.73 2.79
CA GLY A 72 27.76 11.47 1.60
C GLY A 72 26.37 12.07 1.75
N PRO A 73 25.82 12.72 0.72
CA PRO A 73 24.49 13.36 0.79
C PRO A 73 23.31 12.36 0.82
N GLY A 74 23.57 11.05 0.69
CA GLY A 74 22.53 10.02 0.54
C GLY A 74 21.80 10.12 -0.82
N TYR A 75 20.66 9.45 -0.93
CA TYR A 75 19.84 9.39 -2.16
C TYR A 75 18.45 10.04 -2.01
N LEU A 76 18.00 10.31 -0.77
CA LEU A 76 16.75 11.01 -0.48
C LEU A 76 17.02 12.46 -0.05
N PRO A 77 16.52 13.45 -0.81
CA PRO A 77 16.48 14.84 -0.35
C PRO A 77 15.62 14.99 0.93
N PRO A 78 15.89 16.01 1.78
CA PRO A 78 15.19 16.18 3.05
C PRO A 78 13.67 16.21 2.93
N HIS A 79 13.13 16.95 1.95
CA HIS A 79 11.68 17.07 1.76
C HIS A 79 11.00 15.73 1.43
N HIS A 80 11.70 14.81 0.76
CA HIS A 80 11.16 13.47 0.47
C HIS A 80 11.34 12.52 1.63
N TYR A 81 12.43 12.65 2.40
CA TYR A 81 12.60 11.88 3.62
C TYR A 81 11.49 12.17 4.63
N ASP A 82 11.16 13.44 4.84
CA ASP A 82 10.11 13.86 5.77
C ASP A 82 8.73 13.32 5.35
N GLN A 83 8.43 13.38 4.04
CA GLN A 83 7.19 12.79 3.49
C GLN A 83 7.11 11.28 3.72
N ILE A 84 8.20 10.54 3.51
CA ILE A 84 8.26 9.08 3.71
C ILE A 84 8.12 8.75 5.20
N PHE A 85 8.78 9.49 6.08
CA PHE A 85 8.70 9.28 7.53
C PHE A 85 7.29 9.51 8.06
N THR A 86 6.65 10.62 7.67
CA THR A 86 5.26 10.90 8.07
C THR A 86 4.31 9.84 7.51
N ALA A 87 4.44 9.47 6.22
CA ALA A 87 3.59 8.46 5.61
C ALA A 87 3.76 7.08 6.28
N HIS A 88 4.99 6.68 6.59
CA HIS A 88 5.28 5.43 7.30
C HIS A 88 4.54 5.37 8.64
N GLY A 89 4.63 6.42 9.47
CA GLY A 89 3.95 6.48 10.77
C GLY A 89 2.43 6.39 10.64
N VAL A 90 1.84 7.11 9.68
CA VAL A 90 0.39 7.07 9.42
C VAL A 90 -0.05 5.67 8.96
N ILE A 91 0.70 5.06 8.04
CA ILE A 91 0.39 3.71 7.52
C ILE A 91 0.44 2.66 8.62
N MET A 92 1.50 2.65 9.43
CA MET A 92 1.69 1.61 10.46
C MET A 92 0.64 1.68 11.57
N ILE A 93 0.24 2.88 12.00
CA ILE A 93 -0.74 3.03 13.08
C ILE A 93 -2.17 2.92 12.54
N PHE A 94 -2.53 3.71 11.52
CA PHE A 94 -3.92 3.81 11.09
C PHE A 94 -4.37 2.68 10.17
N PHE A 95 -3.46 2.15 9.34
CA PHE A 95 -3.83 1.21 8.29
C PHE A 95 -3.30 -0.22 8.53
N MET A 96 -2.34 -0.41 9.44
CA MET A 96 -1.85 -1.73 9.82
C MET A 96 -2.30 -2.13 11.23
N ALA A 97 -2.09 -1.30 12.24
CA ALA A 97 -2.40 -1.66 13.63
C ALA A 97 -3.89 -1.55 13.99
N MET A 98 -4.62 -0.61 13.38
CA MET A 98 -6.06 -0.41 13.65
C MET A 98 -6.99 -1.10 12.65
N ALA A 99 -6.44 -1.70 11.59
CA ALA A 99 -7.20 -2.45 10.58
C ALA A 99 -7.45 -3.88 11.05
#